data_AF-A0A2D4PZP1-F1
#
_entry.id   AF-A0A2D4PZP1-F1
#
_cell.length_a   1.000
_cell.length_b   1.000
_cell.length_c   1.000
_cell.angle_alpha   90.00
_cell.angle_beta   90.00
_cell.angle_gamma   90.00
#
_symmetry.space_group_name_H-M   'P 1'
#
loop_
_entity.id
_entity.type
_entity.pdbx_description
1 polymer ?
#
loop_
_entity_poly.entity_id
_entity_poly.type
_entity_poly.pdbx_seq_one_letter_code
_entity_poly.pdbx_strand_id
1 'polypeptide(L)'
;VKIKPDTELHFVEMGSGPVICLCHGFPESWFSWRFQIPALADAGFRVIALQMKGYGDSVGPPDTEAYSQEEICKDLVIFLDKMSIVQATFIGHDWGGATVWNMALFYPERVKAVAGINTPYTPSKAEVDFVKTMEAIPIFDYQFYFQELGVAEAELEKDIIRTLKIVIRSSRKEDKIEGPSLSTAGVRKRGGLFVGLPEDPPPSSLLPESVLQYYVQQ
;
A
#
# COMPACT_ATOMS: atom_id res chain seq x y z
N VAL A 1 12.52 12.66 3.33
CA VAL A 1 12.78 12.99 4.76
C VAL A 1 13.45 11.80 5.42
N LYS A 2 14.71 11.99 5.83
CA LYS A 2 15.48 10.97 6.54
C LYS A 2 14.97 10.81 7.99
N ILE A 3 14.36 9.67 8.29
CA ILE A 3 13.79 9.35 9.61
C ILE A 3 14.74 8.53 10.49
N LYS A 4 15.54 7.65 9.87
CA LYS A 4 16.59 6.83 10.50
C LYS A 4 17.86 6.84 9.63
N PRO A 5 19.03 6.34 10.08
CA PRO A 5 20.26 6.34 9.29
C PRO A 5 20.14 5.69 7.90
N ASP A 6 19.32 4.64 7.79
CA ASP A 6 19.10 3.78 6.63
C ASP A 6 17.65 3.84 6.09
N THR A 7 16.82 4.75 6.61
CA THR A 7 15.41 4.86 6.21
C THR A 7 15.06 6.32 5.92
N GLU A 8 14.54 6.55 4.72
CA GLU A 8 14.05 7.85 4.25
C GLU A 8 12.68 7.69 3.59
N LEU A 9 11.75 8.57 3.97
CA LEU A 9 10.42 8.61 3.39
C LEU A 9 10.27 9.80 2.46
N HIS A 10 9.94 9.53 1.21
CA HIS A 10 9.43 10.49 0.24
C HIS A 10 7.93 10.73 0.47
N PHE A 11 7.48 11.95 0.16
CA PHE A 11 6.07 12.33 0.16
C PHE A 11 5.88 13.52 -0.75
N VAL A 12 4.65 13.71 -1.22
CA VAL A 12 4.23 14.97 -1.81
C VAL A 12 3.32 15.72 -0.86
N GLU A 13 3.35 17.05 -0.98
CA GLU A 13 2.63 17.93 -0.08
C GLU A 13 1.86 18.99 -0.85
N MET A 14 0.63 19.26 -0.44
CA MET A 14 -0.21 20.30 -1.03
C MET A 14 -1.16 20.92 0.01
N GLY A 15 -1.39 22.22 -0.11
CA GLY A 15 -2.33 22.95 0.73
C GLY A 15 -1.76 23.39 2.09
N SER A 16 -2.66 23.83 2.96
CA SER A 16 -2.35 24.35 4.30
C SER A 16 -3.53 24.12 5.22
N GLY A 17 -3.31 24.08 6.53
CA GLY A 17 -4.35 23.81 7.53
C GLY A 17 -4.10 22.51 8.32
N PRO A 18 -5.15 21.87 8.86
CA PRO A 18 -5.02 20.59 9.56
C PRO A 18 -4.39 19.52 8.66
N VAL A 19 -3.50 18.71 9.22
CA VAL A 19 -2.74 17.70 8.47
C VAL A 19 -3.59 16.48 8.16
N ILE A 20 -3.57 16.06 6.90
CA ILE A 20 -4.02 14.72 6.45
C ILE A 20 -2.81 13.97 5.90
N CYS A 21 -2.52 12.79 6.44
CA CYS A 21 -1.55 11.84 5.91
C CYS A 21 -2.28 10.74 5.12
N LEU A 22 -1.94 10.59 3.84
CA LEU A 22 -2.49 9.55 2.96
C LEU A 22 -1.47 8.41 2.81
N CYS A 23 -1.90 7.17 3.12
CA CYS A 23 -1.09 5.96 3.05
C CYS A 23 -1.65 4.99 1.99
N HIS A 24 -0.89 4.74 0.92
CA HIS A 24 -1.31 3.82 -0.16
C HIS A 24 -1.10 2.33 0.20
N GLY A 25 -1.61 1.43 -0.63
CA GLY A 25 -1.47 -0.02 -0.50
C GLY A 25 -0.43 -0.64 -1.41
N PHE A 26 -0.60 -1.93 -1.69
CA PHE A 26 0.27 -2.73 -2.56
C PHE A 26 -0.43 -3.07 -3.90
N PRO A 27 0.29 -3.04 -5.04
CA PRO A 27 1.55 -2.35 -5.30
C PRO A 27 1.26 -0.95 -5.87
N GLU A 28 1.28 0.07 -5.01
CA GLU A 28 0.85 1.43 -5.37
C GLU A 28 1.98 2.49 -5.20
N SER A 29 1.60 3.76 -5.28
CA SER A 29 2.44 4.94 -5.07
C SER A 29 1.60 6.04 -4.41
N TRP A 30 2.24 7.08 -3.87
CA TRP A 30 1.56 8.32 -3.47
C TRP A 30 0.63 8.83 -4.58
N PHE A 31 0.98 8.58 -5.86
CA PHE A 31 0.22 9.01 -7.04
C PHE A 31 -1.15 8.32 -7.18
N SER A 32 -1.41 7.23 -6.45
CA SER A 32 -2.76 6.68 -6.32
C SER A 32 -3.75 7.69 -5.73
N TRP A 33 -3.26 8.65 -4.96
CA TRP A 33 -4.06 9.72 -4.35
C TRP A 33 -4.17 10.99 -5.21
N ARG A 34 -3.73 10.98 -6.47
CA ARG A 34 -3.67 12.17 -7.35
C ARG A 34 -4.98 12.96 -7.49
N PHE A 35 -6.13 12.31 -7.28
CA PHE A 35 -7.43 12.97 -7.29
C PHE A 35 -7.82 13.55 -5.92
N GLN A 36 -7.39 12.90 -4.83
CA GLN A 36 -7.70 13.31 -3.46
C GLN A 36 -6.81 14.45 -3.00
N ILE A 37 -5.54 14.48 -3.41
CA ILE A 37 -4.57 15.51 -3.00
C ILE A 37 -5.09 16.94 -3.28
N PRO A 38 -5.44 17.32 -4.53
CA PRO A 38 -5.96 18.66 -4.79
C PRO A 38 -7.31 18.91 -4.14
N ALA A 39 -8.22 17.93 -4.16
CA ALA A 39 -9.56 18.09 -3.59
C ALA A 39 -9.55 18.36 -2.07
N LEU A 40 -8.68 17.67 -1.33
CA LEU A 40 -8.50 17.88 0.11
C LEU A 40 -7.74 19.18 0.40
N ALA A 41 -6.76 19.53 -0.42
CA ALA A 41 -6.07 20.82 -0.30
C ALA A 41 -7.03 22.01 -0.51
N ASP A 42 -7.88 21.95 -1.55
CA ASP A 42 -8.92 22.94 -1.84
C ASP A 42 -9.97 23.03 -0.72
N ALA A 43 -10.20 21.93 0.00
CA ALA A 43 -11.05 21.89 1.19
C ALA A 43 -10.39 22.48 2.45
N GLY A 44 -9.15 23.00 2.36
CA GLY A 44 -8.46 23.70 3.45
C GLY A 44 -7.62 22.79 4.35
N PHE A 45 -7.16 21.65 3.83
CA PHE A 45 -6.24 20.75 4.55
C PHE A 45 -4.82 20.85 4.02
N ARG A 46 -3.85 20.57 4.90
CA ARG A 46 -2.46 20.30 4.52
C ARG A 46 -2.34 18.81 4.23
N VAL A 47 -2.27 18.43 2.96
CA VAL A 47 -2.22 17.04 2.54
C VAL A 47 -0.77 16.60 2.40
N ILE A 48 -0.42 15.49 3.06
CA ILE A 48 0.85 14.78 2.93
C ILE A 48 0.52 13.39 2.36
N ALA A 49 0.81 13.15 1.08
CA ALA A 49 0.65 11.84 0.49
C ALA A 49 2.00 11.10 0.52
N LEU A 50 2.07 10.08 1.37
CA LEU A 50 3.29 9.33 1.61
C LEU A 50 3.57 8.39 0.44
N GLN A 51 4.83 8.32 0.05
CA GLN A 51 5.35 7.11 -0.59
C GLN A 51 5.72 6.16 0.56
N MET A 52 5.01 5.03 0.69
CA MET A 52 5.22 4.11 1.80
C MET A 52 6.63 3.50 1.74
N LYS A 53 7.19 3.12 2.90
CA LYS A 53 8.53 2.52 2.99
C LYS A 53 8.64 1.29 2.09
N GLY A 54 9.72 1.21 1.31
CA GLY A 54 9.96 0.11 0.35
C GLY A 54 9.38 0.34 -1.04
N TYR A 55 8.84 1.55 -1.31
CA TYR A 55 8.29 1.90 -2.60
C TYR A 55 8.95 3.17 -3.14
N GLY A 56 9.22 3.19 -4.45
CA GLY A 56 9.78 4.36 -5.16
C GLY A 56 10.94 5.01 -4.42
N ASP A 57 10.88 6.34 -4.28
CA ASP A 57 11.91 7.13 -3.59
C ASP A 57 11.98 6.93 -2.05
N SER A 58 11.08 6.12 -1.46
CA SER A 58 11.11 5.79 -0.03
C SER A 58 11.92 4.53 0.23
N VAL A 59 13.14 4.70 0.73
CA VAL A 59 14.10 3.62 0.99
C VAL A 59 13.99 3.09 2.43
N GLY A 60 14.25 1.80 2.60
CA GLY A 60 14.41 1.12 3.88
C GLY A 60 15.50 0.05 3.81
N PRO A 61 15.90 -0.54 4.96
CA PRO A 61 16.88 -1.62 4.98
C PRO A 61 16.34 -2.87 4.23
N PRO A 62 17.22 -3.79 3.79
CA PRO A 62 16.82 -5.02 3.10
C PRO A 62 16.19 -6.07 4.03
N ASP A 63 16.25 -5.86 5.34
CA ASP A 63 15.73 -6.79 6.35
C ASP A 63 14.19 -6.77 6.38
N THR A 64 13.56 -7.95 6.30
CA THR A 64 12.11 -8.10 6.21
C THR A 64 11.39 -7.62 7.46
N GLU A 65 12.00 -7.82 8.63
CA GLU A 65 11.42 -7.41 9.92
C GLU A 65 11.22 -5.89 10.02
N ALA A 66 12.02 -5.12 9.28
CA ALA A 66 11.91 -3.68 9.20
C ALA A 66 10.64 -3.18 8.48
N TYR A 67 9.87 -4.08 7.86
CA TYR A 67 8.59 -3.80 7.19
C TYR A 67 7.38 -4.37 7.94
N SER A 68 7.59 -4.86 9.17
CA SER A 68 6.48 -5.20 10.05
C SER A 68 5.59 -3.98 10.31
N GLN A 69 4.30 -4.20 10.56
CA GLN A 69 3.36 -3.10 10.84
C GLN A 69 3.78 -2.29 12.07
N GLU A 70 4.41 -2.91 13.06
CA GLU A 70 4.98 -2.23 14.22
C GLU A 70 6.07 -1.23 13.80
N GLU A 71 7.05 -1.68 13.01
CA GLU A 71 8.15 -0.82 12.56
C GLU A 71 7.66 0.28 11.62
N ILE A 72 6.71 -0.01 10.73
CA ILE A 72 6.09 1.01 9.86
C ILE A 72 5.39 2.09 10.72
N CYS A 73 4.64 1.71 11.76
CA CYS A 73 3.98 2.69 12.62
C CYS A 73 5.01 3.55 13.39
N LYS A 74 6.07 2.93 13.95
CA LYS A 74 7.17 3.68 14.59
C LYS A 74 7.83 4.66 13.63
N ASP A 75 8.06 4.24 12.39
CA ASP A 75 8.63 5.09 11.34
C ASP A 75 7.74 6.30 11.03
N LEU A 76 6.42 6.13 11.00
CA LEU A 76 5.46 7.23 10.83
C LEU A 76 5.44 8.19 12.02
N VAL A 77 5.56 7.69 13.24
CA VAL A 77 5.69 8.54 14.44
C VAL A 77 6.94 9.42 14.35
N ILE A 78 8.09 8.84 13.99
CA ILE A 78 9.34 9.57 13.79
C ILE A 78 9.20 10.58 12.64
N PHE A 79 8.52 10.21 11.55
CA PHE A 79 8.23 11.11 10.45
C PHE A 79 7.44 12.34 10.92
N LEU A 80 6.37 12.15 11.71
CA LEU A 80 5.61 13.25 12.28
C LEU A 80 6.48 14.14 13.19
N ASP A 81 7.37 13.56 14.00
CA ASP A 81 8.29 14.32 14.85
C ASP A 81 9.24 15.18 14.02
N LYS A 82 9.86 14.61 12.97
CA LYS A 82 10.75 15.34 12.05
C LYS A 82 10.02 16.48 11.34
N MET A 83 8.74 16.29 11.03
CA MET A 83 7.89 17.29 10.39
C MET A 83 7.28 18.29 11.39
N SER A 84 7.58 18.16 12.69
CA SER A 84 6.98 18.96 13.78
C SER A 84 5.44 18.90 13.80
N ILE A 85 4.88 17.74 13.47
CA ILE A 85 3.44 17.48 13.45
C ILE A 85 3.04 16.73 14.73
N VAL A 86 2.26 17.37 15.58
CA VAL A 86 1.80 16.76 16.83
C VAL A 86 0.78 15.65 16.56
N GLN A 87 -0.24 15.97 15.75
CA GLN A 87 -1.27 15.01 15.31
C GLN A 87 -1.60 15.19 13.83
N ALA A 88 -1.98 14.10 13.17
CA ALA A 88 -2.51 14.11 11.81
C ALA A 88 -3.79 13.27 11.71
N THR A 89 -4.64 13.59 10.74
CA THR A 89 -5.69 12.65 10.29
C THR A 89 -5.05 11.65 9.35
N PHE A 90 -5.24 10.36 9.59
CA PHE A 90 -4.66 9.30 8.76
C PHE A 90 -5.73 8.65 7.89
N ILE A 91 -5.47 8.56 6.59
CA ILE A 91 -6.35 7.89 5.63
C ILE A 91 -5.54 6.82 4.90
N GLY A 92 -5.99 5.57 4.95
CA GLY A 92 -5.25 4.42 4.41
C GLY A 92 -6.09 3.57 3.46
N HIS A 93 -5.48 3.08 2.39
CA HIS A 93 -6.06 2.10 1.46
C HIS A 93 -5.26 0.79 1.50
N ASP A 94 -5.94 -0.37 1.42
CA ASP A 94 -5.30 -1.70 1.36
C ASP A 94 -4.31 -1.90 2.55
N TRP A 95 -3.01 -2.14 2.33
CA TRP A 95 -1.99 -2.23 3.39
C TRP A 95 -1.82 -0.93 4.15
N GLY A 96 -1.93 0.22 3.48
CA GLY A 96 -2.00 1.52 4.14
C GLY A 96 -3.20 1.61 5.07
N GLY A 97 -4.32 0.94 4.73
CA GLY A 97 -5.48 0.78 5.61
C GLY A 97 -5.15 0.06 6.91
N ALA A 98 -4.42 -1.06 6.83
CA ALA A 98 -3.93 -1.77 8.01
C ALA A 98 -3.00 -0.89 8.86
N THR A 99 -2.10 -0.15 8.22
CA THR A 99 -1.19 0.78 8.91
C THR A 99 -1.94 1.88 9.65
N VAL A 100 -2.93 2.55 9.04
CA VAL A 100 -3.64 3.63 9.73
C VAL A 100 -4.50 3.13 10.90
N TRP A 101 -5.04 1.91 10.81
CA TRP A 101 -5.71 1.29 11.96
C TRP A 101 -4.74 1.00 13.11
N ASN A 102 -3.54 0.47 12.81
CA ASN A 102 -2.52 0.26 13.83
C ASN A 102 -2.00 1.57 14.44
N MET A 103 -1.83 2.62 13.64
CA MET A 103 -1.51 3.97 14.13
C MET A 103 -2.55 4.45 15.15
N ALA A 104 -3.84 4.31 14.84
CA ALA A 104 -4.91 4.73 15.74
C ALA A 104 -4.96 3.89 17.04
N LEU A 105 -4.61 2.60 16.95
CA LEU A 105 -4.63 1.69 18.10
C LEU A 105 -3.44 1.92 19.04
N PHE A 106 -2.23 2.05 18.50
CA PHE A 106 -0.98 2.07 19.27
C PHE A 106 -0.43 3.47 19.53
N TYR A 107 -0.82 4.46 18.72
CA TYR A 107 -0.38 5.86 18.84
C TYR A 107 -1.57 6.83 18.79
N PRO A 108 -2.64 6.62 19.59
CA PRO A 108 -3.84 7.47 19.56
C PRO A 108 -3.51 8.95 19.86
N GLU A 109 -2.46 9.22 20.62
CA GLU A 109 -1.97 10.57 20.90
C GLU A 109 -1.44 11.29 19.65
N ARG A 110 -1.07 10.55 18.59
CA ARG A 110 -0.59 11.09 17.31
C ARG A 110 -1.67 11.13 16.22
N VAL A 111 -2.81 10.51 16.45
CA VAL A 111 -3.89 10.37 15.46
C VAL A 111 -5.07 11.25 15.82
N LYS A 112 -5.33 12.27 14.99
CA LYS A 112 -6.47 13.19 15.17
C LYS A 112 -7.80 12.52 14.80
N ALA A 113 -7.78 11.77 13.71
CA ALA A 113 -8.87 10.97 13.17
C ALA A 113 -8.29 9.90 12.23
N VAL A 114 -9.04 8.83 11.98
CA VAL A 114 -8.60 7.73 11.12
C VAL A 114 -9.72 7.33 10.14
N ALA A 115 -9.35 7.03 8.89
CA ALA A 115 -10.24 6.46 7.90
C ALA A 115 -9.53 5.33 7.12
N GLY A 116 -10.16 4.16 7.02
CA GLY A 116 -9.73 3.06 6.17
C GLY A 116 -10.61 2.93 4.93
N ILE A 117 -10.00 2.75 3.77
CA ILE A 117 -10.66 2.47 2.49
C ILE A 117 -10.42 1.00 2.16
N ASN A 118 -11.51 0.26 1.98
CA ASN A 118 -11.58 -1.18 1.71
C ASN A 118 -11.16 -2.09 2.89
N THR A 119 -10.06 -1.78 3.58
CA THR A 119 -9.49 -2.64 4.65
C THR A 119 -10.27 -2.48 5.97
N PRO A 120 -10.97 -3.53 6.45
CA PRO A 120 -11.66 -3.46 7.74
C PRO A 120 -10.67 -3.53 8.91
N TYR A 121 -11.00 -2.90 10.03
CA TYR A 121 -10.34 -3.17 11.30
C TYR A 121 -10.87 -4.49 11.88
N THR A 122 -9.94 -5.40 12.23
CA THR A 122 -10.27 -6.63 12.96
C THR A 122 -9.40 -6.71 14.21
N PRO A 123 -9.97 -6.70 15.42
CA PRO A 123 -9.18 -6.79 16.65
C PRO A 123 -8.49 -8.15 16.75
N SER A 124 -7.22 -8.13 17.18
CA SER A 124 -6.51 -9.37 17.52
C SER A 124 -7.14 -10.03 18.75
N LYS A 125 -7.20 -11.36 18.74
CA LYS A 125 -7.65 -12.16 19.88
C LYS A 125 -6.43 -12.89 20.43
N ALA A 126 -6.05 -12.59 21.67
CA ALA A 126 -4.82 -13.11 22.29
C ALA A 126 -4.74 -14.65 22.31
N GLU A 127 -5.88 -15.34 22.31
CA GLU A 127 -5.98 -16.81 22.34
C GLU A 127 -5.88 -17.44 20.94
N VAL A 128 -5.82 -16.64 19.88
CA VAL A 128 -5.83 -17.10 18.48
C VAL A 128 -4.43 -16.99 17.90
N ASP A 129 -3.90 -18.12 17.45
CA ASP A 129 -2.75 -18.12 16.56
C ASP A 129 -3.15 -17.47 15.23
N PHE A 130 -2.73 -16.22 15.06
CA PHE A 130 -3.11 -15.39 13.92
C PHE A 130 -2.55 -15.95 12.61
N VAL A 131 -1.31 -16.45 12.62
CA VAL A 131 -0.66 -17.03 11.44
C VAL A 131 -1.41 -18.27 10.99
N LYS A 132 -1.71 -19.18 11.92
CA LYS A 132 -2.50 -20.38 11.62
C LYS A 132 -3.90 -20.05 11.12
N THR A 133 -4.52 -19.00 11.67
CA THR A 133 -5.83 -18.53 11.22
C THR A 133 -5.77 -17.98 9.80
N MET A 134 -4.73 -17.21 9.47
CA MET A 134 -4.51 -16.71 8.11
C MET A 134 -4.23 -17.82 7.11
N GLU A 135 -3.42 -18.81 7.46
CA GLU A 135 -3.14 -19.97 6.60
C GLU A 135 -4.41 -20.75 6.22
N ALA A 136 -5.40 -20.76 7.12
CA ALA A 136 -6.68 -21.42 6.88
C ALA A 136 -7.63 -20.61 5.97
N ILE A 137 -7.36 -19.33 5.71
CA ILE A 137 -8.20 -18.46 4.88
C ILE A 137 -7.56 -18.33 3.50
N PRO A 138 -8.17 -18.90 2.44
CA PRO A 138 -7.53 -18.97 1.12
C PRO A 138 -7.09 -17.61 0.56
N ILE A 139 -7.86 -16.54 0.79
CA ILE A 139 -7.56 -15.22 0.21
C ILE A 139 -6.23 -14.61 0.71
N PHE A 140 -5.70 -15.07 1.84
CA PHE A 140 -4.42 -14.61 2.40
C PHE A 140 -3.22 -15.45 1.94
N ASP A 141 -3.42 -16.47 1.09
CA ASP A 141 -2.33 -17.35 0.63
C ASP A 141 -1.19 -16.60 -0.07
N TYR A 142 -1.50 -15.49 -0.76
CA TYR A 142 -0.48 -14.62 -1.38
C TYR A 142 0.53 -14.05 -0.36
N GLN A 143 0.13 -13.81 0.90
CA GLN A 143 1.04 -13.25 1.90
C GLN A 143 2.13 -14.24 2.26
N PHE A 144 1.80 -15.54 2.28
CA PHE A 144 2.76 -16.63 2.47
C PHE A 144 3.63 -16.85 1.23
N TYR A 145 3.08 -16.64 0.03
CA TYR A 145 3.88 -16.63 -1.19
C TYR A 145 4.95 -15.52 -1.16
N PHE A 146 4.64 -14.37 -0.57
CA PHE A 146 5.60 -13.25 -0.44
C PHE A 146 6.64 -13.44 0.68
N GLN A 147 6.51 -14.48 1.52
CA GLN A 147 7.52 -14.76 2.56
C GLN A 147 8.80 -15.39 2.00
N GLU A 148 8.76 -15.96 0.79
CA GLU A 148 9.94 -16.52 0.14
C GLU A 148 10.63 -15.44 -0.70
N LEU A 149 11.68 -14.84 -0.13
CA LEU A 149 12.43 -13.74 -0.75
C LEU A 149 12.92 -14.09 -2.16
N GLY A 150 12.65 -13.19 -3.10
CA GLY A 150 13.06 -13.29 -4.49
C GLY A 150 12.09 -14.05 -5.38
N VAL A 151 11.09 -14.75 -4.83
CA VAL A 151 10.11 -15.50 -5.63
C VAL A 151 9.04 -14.59 -6.20
N ALA A 152 8.37 -13.82 -5.34
CA ALA A 152 7.31 -12.91 -5.77
C ALA A 152 7.90 -11.75 -6.59
N GLU A 153 9.05 -11.24 -6.19
CA GLU A 153 9.82 -10.20 -6.88
C GLU A 153 10.15 -10.66 -8.30
N ALA A 154 10.70 -11.85 -8.48
CA ALA A 154 11.00 -12.38 -9.81
C ALA A 154 9.77 -12.51 -10.72
N GLU A 155 8.58 -12.83 -10.16
CA GLU A 155 7.34 -12.86 -10.94
C GLU A 155 6.85 -11.46 -11.31
N LEU A 156 6.82 -10.53 -10.35
CA LEU A 156 6.25 -9.19 -10.51
C LEU A 156 7.15 -8.26 -11.34
N GLU A 157 8.46 -8.37 -11.17
CA GLU A 157 9.47 -7.52 -11.84
C GLU A 157 9.80 -8.00 -13.25
N LYS A 158 9.46 -9.25 -13.61
CA LYS A 158 9.68 -9.79 -14.97
C LYS A 158 9.07 -8.89 -16.04
N ASP A 159 7.90 -8.33 -15.76
CA ASP A 159 7.23 -7.33 -16.59
C ASP A 159 6.36 -6.41 -15.72
N ILE A 160 6.93 -5.27 -15.33
CA ILE A 160 6.26 -4.28 -14.47
C ILE A 160 4.98 -3.74 -15.14
N ILE A 161 5.01 -3.54 -16.47
CA ILE A 161 3.84 -3.05 -17.23
C ILE A 161 2.70 -4.06 -17.12
N ARG A 162 2.98 -5.34 -17.37
CA ARG A 162 2.02 -6.43 -17.23
C ARG A 162 1.49 -6.50 -15.79
N THR A 163 2.37 -6.45 -14.79
CA THR A 163 2.00 -6.46 -13.37
C THR A 163 1.00 -5.34 -13.05
N LEU A 164 1.32 -4.10 -13.42
CA LEU A 164 0.47 -2.95 -13.16
C LEU A 164 -0.89 -3.03 -13.88
N LYS A 165 -0.91 -3.49 -15.14
CA LYS A 165 -2.17 -3.71 -15.89
C LYS A 165 -3.05 -4.80 -15.26
N ILE A 166 -2.46 -5.83 -14.65
CA ILE A 166 -3.18 -6.89 -13.95
C ILE A 166 -3.78 -6.36 -12.64
N VAL A 167 -2.99 -5.65 -11.85
CA VAL A 167 -3.34 -5.30 -10.46
C VAL A 167 -4.12 -3.98 -10.34
N ILE A 168 -3.79 -2.95 -11.13
CA ILE A 168 -4.45 -1.64 -11.09
C ILE A 168 -5.55 -1.58 -12.16
N ARG A 169 -6.70 -2.18 -11.84
CA ARG A 169 -7.80 -2.36 -12.79
C ARG A 169 -9.16 -1.97 -12.22
N SER A 170 -10.05 -1.42 -13.06
CA SER A 170 -11.42 -1.14 -12.64
C SER A 170 -12.27 -2.41 -12.54
N SER A 171 -13.34 -2.32 -11.75
CA SER A 171 -14.41 -3.33 -11.70
C SER A 171 -15.42 -3.19 -12.84
N ARG A 172 -15.28 -2.16 -13.68
CA ARG A 172 -16.09 -1.93 -14.89
C ARG A 172 -16.02 -3.11 -15.85
N LYS A 173 -17.08 -3.30 -16.63
CA LYS A 173 -17.21 -4.46 -17.53
C LYS A 173 -16.19 -4.42 -18.66
N GLU A 174 -15.96 -3.23 -19.22
CA GLU A 174 -15.02 -2.94 -20.29
C GLU A 174 -13.55 -3.19 -19.90
N ASP A 175 -13.23 -3.07 -18.62
CA ASP A 175 -11.87 -3.29 -18.13
C ASP A 175 -11.61 -4.76 -17.78
N LYS A 176 -12.60 -5.67 -17.87
CA LYS A 176 -12.41 -7.07 -17.48
C LYS A 176 -11.42 -7.78 -18.39
N ILE A 177 -10.45 -8.45 -17.78
CA ILE A 177 -9.55 -9.37 -18.48
C ILE A 177 -10.35 -10.63 -18.83
N GLU A 178 -10.30 -11.05 -20.10
CA GLU A 178 -10.90 -12.32 -20.51
C GLU A 178 -10.13 -13.50 -19.92
N GLY A 179 -10.86 -14.54 -19.49
CA GLY A 179 -10.27 -15.72 -18.86
C GLY A 179 -10.24 -15.65 -17.33
N PRO A 180 -9.24 -16.26 -16.66
CA PRO A 180 -9.20 -16.29 -15.20
C PRO A 180 -9.01 -14.88 -14.63
N SER A 181 -9.72 -14.57 -13.54
CA SER A 181 -9.50 -13.34 -12.79
C SER A 181 -8.29 -13.49 -11.87
N LEU A 182 -7.62 -12.36 -11.60
CA LEU A 182 -6.65 -12.28 -10.50
C LEU A 182 -7.29 -12.80 -9.21
N SER A 183 -6.58 -13.67 -8.50
CA SER A 183 -7.03 -14.25 -7.26
C SER A 183 -5.82 -14.46 -6.36
N THR A 184 -5.87 -13.89 -5.17
CA THR A 184 -4.85 -14.07 -4.13
C THR A 184 -5.02 -15.40 -3.38
N ALA A 185 -5.97 -16.23 -3.80
CA ALA A 185 -6.22 -17.55 -3.22
C ALA A 185 -5.47 -18.66 -3.97
N GLY A 186 -4.85 -19.55 -3.19
CA GLY A 186 -4.14 -20.71 -3.71
C GLY A 186 -2.94 -20.36 -4.60
N VAL A 187 -2.30 -19.22 -4.34
CA VAL A 187 -1.14 -18.69 -5.09
C VAL A 187 0.02 -19.68 -5.02
N ARG A 188 0.35 -20.20 -3.83
CA ARG A 188 1.46 -21.16 -3.65
C ARG A 188 1.22 -22.45 -4.43
N LYS A 189 -0.02 -22.96 -4.44
CA LYS A 189 -0.41 -24.14 -5.22
C LYS A 189 -0.39 -23.88 -6.73
N ARG A 190 -0.77 -22.68 -7.15
CA ARG A 190 -0.79 -22.25 -8.55
C ARG A 190 0.63 -22.01 -9.10
N GLY A 191 1.59 -21.76 -8.22
CA GLY A 191 3.00 -21.50 -8.56
C GLY A 191 3.27 -20.04 -8.92
N GLY A 192 2.39 -19.12 -8.52
CA GLY A 192 2.54 -17.69 -8.79
C GLY A 192 1.20 -16.96 -8.79
N LEU A 193 1.24 -15.65 -8.56
CA LEU A 193 0.09 -14.77 -8.47
C LEU A 193 -0.54 -14.52 -9.84
N PHE A 194 0.26 -14.51 -10.90
CA PHE A 194 -0.16 -14.19 -12.26
C PHE A 194 -0.17 -15.38 -13.21
N VAL A 195 0.06 -16.59 -12.70
CA VAL A 195 -0.02 -17.83 -13.48
C VAL A 195 -1.42 -18.01 -14.06
N GLY A 196 -1.48 -18.16 -15.38
CA GLY A 196 -2.72 -18.31 -16.14
C GLY A 196 -3.37 -16.98 -16.58
N LEU A 197 -2.83 -15.83 -16.16
CA LEU A 197 -3.27 -14.53 -16.67
C LEU A 197 -2.55 -14.20 -18.00
N PRO A 198 -3.14 -13.40 -18.89
CA PRO A 198 -2.53 -13.02 -20.16
C PRO A 198 -1.14 -12.40 -20.00
N GLU A 199 -0.25 -12.64 -20.97
CA GLU A 199 1.07 -12.00 -21.02
C GLU A 199 0.97 -10.50 -21.34
N ASP A 200 0.02 -10.09 -22.19
CA ASP A 200 -0.27 -8.68 -22.45
C ASP A 200 -1.77 -8.40 -22.23
N PRO A 201 -2.18 -8.10 -20.98
CA PRO A 201 -3.56 -7.73 -20.70
C PRO A 201 -3.90 -6.36 -21.33
N PRO A 202 -5.18 -6.12 -21.65
CA PRO A 202 -5.61 -4.81 -22.13
C PRO A 202 -5.44 -3.73 -21.05
N PRO A 203 -5.32 -2.44 -21.42
CA PRO A 203 -5.27 -1.35 -20.46
C PRO A 203 -6.60 -1.24 -19.70
N SER A 204 -6.53 -0.58 -18.54
CA SER A 204 -7.67 -0.27 -17.68
C SER A 204 -8.03 1.21 -17.80
N SER A 205 -9.31 1.56 -17.75
CA SER A 205 -9.74 2.96 -17.63
C SER A 205 -9.20 3.67 -16.38
N LEU A 206 -8.87 2.93 -15.32
CA LEU A 206 -8.20 3.47 -14.12
C LEU A 206 -6.71 3.77 -14.32
N LEU A 207 -6.10 3.17 -15.34
CA LEU A 207 -4.68 3.25 -15.62
C LEU A 207 -4.43 3.64 -17.09
N PRO A 208 -4.79 4.89 -17.49
CA PRO A 208 -4.41 5.42 -18.80
C PRO A 208 -2.90 5.36 -19.03
N GLU A 209 -2.46 5.34 -20.29
CA GLU A 209 -1.05 5.17 -20.65
C GLU A 209 -0.11 6.16 -19.92
N SER A 210 -0.46 7.44 -19.83
CA SER A 210 0.35 8.43 -19.12
C SER A 210 0.50 8.15 -17.62
N VAL A 211 -0.54 7.57 -17.00
CA VAL A 211 -0.52 7.16 -15.60
C VAL A 211 0.30 5.88 -15.45
N LEU A 212 0.10 4.88 -16.32
CA LEU A 212 0.90 3.66 -16.33
C LEU A 212 2.40 3.98 -16.43
N GLN A 213 2.79 4.80 -17.40
CA GLN A 213 4.19 5.20 -17.59
C GLN A 213 4.74 5.93 -16.37
N TYR A 214 3.92 6.70 -15.65
CA TYR A 214 4.33 7.30 -14.39
C TYR A 214 4.65 6.23 -13.34
N TYR A 215 3.78 5.24 -13.12
CA TYR A 215 4.06 4.15 -12.16
C TYR A 215 5.31 3.33 -12.52
N VAL A 216 5.57 3.11 -13.81
CA VAL A 216 6.73 2.34 -14.28
C VAL A 216 8.06 3.08 -14.03
N GLN A 217 8.03 4.42 -13.96
CA GLN A 217 9.21 5.25 -13.76
C GLN A 217 9.53 5.53 -12.28
N GLN A 218 8.64 5.12 -11.36
CA GLN A 218 8.79 5.33 -9.91
C GLN A 218 9.84 4.40 -9.31
#